data_AF-A0A7X0FF07-F1
#
_entry.id   AF-A0A7X0FF07-F1
#
_cell.length_a   1.000
_cell.length_b   1.000
_cell.length_c   1.000
_cell.angle_alpha   90.00
_cell.angle_beta   90.00
_cell.angle_gamma   90.00
#
_symmetry.space_group_name_H-M   'P 1'
#
loop_
_entity.id
_entity.type
_entity.pdbx_description
1 polymer ?
#
loop_
_entity_poly.entity_id
_entity_poly.type
_entity_poly.pdbx_seq_one_letter_code
_entity_poly.pdbx_strand_id
1 'polypeptide(L)'
;MIRTWPALLGTLLGVAGSAGGHTPERTPAQDPAPHRVALAQSLTAPCVSIVQDSAVIGLPRDVLERAAAIARAAPTAPHDDEARRLAWIAGTRAQALLDAADATGATRDRFGCNALAYKQVPADSLYLVGDLLAHGQAAVWLPASARFAATVEIRRDNPQCQRGPMGSVAYRVDDEKTPLLFLVACVT
;
A
#
# COMPACT_ATOMS: atom_id res chain seq x y z
N MET A 1 -49.96 0.09 -49.75
CA MET A 1 -50.59 -0.91 -50.63
C MET A 1 -49.77 -2.19 -50.57
N ILE A 2 -50.48 -3.31 -50.38
CA ILE A 2 -50.11 -4.70 -50.69
C ILE A 2 -49.18 -5.42 -49.72
N ARG A 3 -49.86 -6.30 -48.97
CA ARG A 3 -49.45 -7.47 -48.20
C ARG A 3 -49.35 -8.66 -49.15
N THR A 4 -48.37 -9.55 -48.99
CA THR A 4 -48.50 -11.00 -49.24
C THR A 4 -47.36 -11.80 -48.60
N TRP A 5 -47.76 -12.81 -47.81
CA TRP A 5 -47.04 -14.03 -47.36
C TRP A 5 -47.06 -15.08 -48.52
N PRO A 6 -46.43 -16.30 -48.49
CA PRO A 6 -46.08 -17.12 -47.32
C PRO A 6 -44.80 -18.00 -47.37
N ALA A 7 -44.52 -18.58 -46.18
CA ALA A 7 -43.88 -19.84 -45.79
C ALA A 7 -43.26 -20.81 -46.83
N LEU A 8 -42.13 -21.40 -46.44
CA LEU A 8 -41.89 -22.85 -46.57
C LEU A 8 -40.97 -23.34 -45.43
N LEU A 9 -41.41 -24.41 -44.77
CA LEU A 9 -40.75 -25.21 -43.74
C LEU A 9 -39.61 -26.05 -44.34
N GLY A 10 -38.56 -26.30 -43.57
CA GLY A 10 -37.50 -27.26 -43.90
C GLY A 10 -36.72 -27.69 -42.65
N THR A 11 -36.99 -28.91 -42.20
CA THR A 11 -36.60 -29.58 -40.96
C THR A 11 -35.14 -30.08 -40.87
N LEU A 12 -34.63 -30.06 -39.63
CA LEU A 12 -33.87 -31.10 -38.89
C LEU A 12 -32.37 -31.41 -39.16
N LEU A 13 -31.67 -31.40 -38.01
CA LEU A 13 -30.65 -32.35 -37.51
C LEU A 13 -29.21 -32.28 -38.04
N GLY A 14 -28.31 -31.90 -37.12
CA GLY A 14 -26.87 -32.13 -37.18
C GLY A 14 -26.22 -31.84 -35.83
N VAL A 15 -26.54 -32.65 -34.81
CA VAL A 15 -25.74 -32.72 -33.58
C VAL A 15 -24.47 -33.51 -33.91
N ALA A 16 -23.35 -32.81 -34.03
CA ALA A 16 -22.03 -33.41 -33.90
C ALA A 16 -21.29 -32.66 -32.80
N GLY A 17 -21.24 -33.30 -31.63
CA GLY A 17 -20.42 -32.85 -30.53
C GLY A 17 -18.95 -32.81 -30.96
N SER A 18 -18.33 -31.66 -30.72
CA SER A 18 -16.93 -31.62 -30.36
C SER A 18 -16.88 -30.78 -29.10
N ALA A 19 -16.85 -31.49 -27.97
CA ALA A 19 -16.49 -30.94 -26.67
C ALA A 19 -15.00 -30.55 -26.72
N GLY A 20 -14.67 -29.54 -27.52
CA GLY A 20 -13.45 -28.77 -27.38
C GLY A 20 -13.68 -27.82 -26.23
N GLY A 21 -13.64 -28.35 -25.01
CA GLY A 21 -13.58 -27.55 -23.79
C GLY A 21 -12.29 -26.74 -23.80
N HIS A 22 -12.28 -25.67 -24.57
CA HIS A 22 -11.35 -24.58 -24.40
C HIS A 22 -11.79 -23.95 -23.08
N THR A 23 -11.21 -24.43 -21.97
CA THR A 23 -11.08 -23.60 -20.78
C THR A 23 -10.58 -22.25 -21.29
N PRO A 24 -11.34 -21.15 -21.10
CA PRO A 24 -10.87 -19.84 -21.54
C PRO A 24 -9.51 -19.66 -20.91
N GLU A 25 -8.49 -19.55 -21.77
CA GLU A 25 -7.13 -19.28 -21.34
C GLU A 25 -7.20 -17.98 -20.57
N ARG A 26 -7.12 -18.11 -19.25
CA ARG A 26 -7.38 -17.02 -18.32
C ARG A 26 -6.16 -16.14 -18.45
N THR A 27 -6.29 -15.05 -19.22
CA THR A 27 -5.24 -14.04 -19.36
C THR A 27 -4.67 -13.76 -17.98
N PRO A 28 -3.36 -13.95 -17.76
CA PRO A 28 -2.76 -13.64 -16.47
C PRO A 28 -3.19 -12.23 -16.08
N ALA A 29 -3.72 -12.06 -14.87
CA ALA A 29 -4.09 -10.74 -14.38
C ALA A 29 -2.83 -9.87 -14.44
N GLN A 30 -2.84 -8.88 -15.33
CA GLN A 30 -1.70 -7.99 -15.50
C GLN A 30 -1.55 -7.13 -14.26
N ASP A 31 -0.31 -6.90 -13.87
CA ASP A 31 -0.01 -5.97 -12.79
C ASP A 31 -0.56 -4.58 -13.13
N PRO A 32 -1.19 -3.89 -12.16
CA PRO A 32 -1.66 -2.54 -12.38
C PRO A 32 -0.47 -1.63 -12.71
N ALA A 33 -0.69 -0.66 -13.59
CA ALA A 33 0.33 0.32 -13.91
C ALA A 33 0.83 1.01 -12.63
N PRO A 34 2.15 1.29 -12.51
CA PRO A 34 2.67 2.10 -11.43
C PRO A 34 1.93 3.45 -11.39
N HIS A 35 1.62 3.91 -10.19
CA HIS A 35 0.99 5.22 -10.00
C HIS A 35 1.83 6.09 -9.07
N ARG A 36 1.63 7.40 -9.18
CA ARG A 36 2.40 8.40 -8.45
C ARG A 36 1.53 9.08 -7.41
N VAL A 37 2.08 9.27 -6.23
CA VAL A 37 1.44 9.98 -5.13
C VAL A 37 2.29 11.18 -4.77
N ALA A 38 1.65 12.35 -4.65
CA ALA A 38 2.31 13.57 -4.16
C ALA A 38 2.61 13.41 -2.66
N LEU A 39 3.82 13.76 -2.26
CA LEU A 39 4.26 13.67 -0.86
C LEU A 39 4.15 15.01 -0.15
N ALA A 40 4.15 14.97 1.19
CA ALA A 40 4.32 16.17 1.98
C ALA A 40 5.69 16.81 1.69
N GLN A 41 5.70 18.13 1.46
CA GLN A 41 6.90 18.89 1.07
C GLN A 41 7.60 19.55 2.26
N SER A 42 7.14 19.29 3.46
CA SER A 42 7.73 19.77 4.70
C SER A 42 7.49 18.77 5.83
N LEU A 43 8.30 18.89 6.88
CA LEU A 43 8.20 18.09 8.08
C LEU A 43 8.33 19.03 9.28
N THR A 44 7.30 19.06 10.11
CA THR A 44 7.24 19.95 11.29
C THR A 44 7.21 19.08 12.55
N ALA A 45 8.08 19.38 13.51
CA ALA A 45 8.01 18.76 14.82
C ALA A 45 6.68 19.11 15.53
N PRO A 46 6.06 18.18 16.26
CA PRO A 46 6.54 16.83 16.57
C PRO A 46 6.31 15.81 15.43
N CYS A 47 7.32 14.96 15.20
CA CYS A 47 7.34 13.98 14.12
C CYS A 47 8.24 12.79 14.49
N VAL A 48 8.07 11.68 13.77
CA VAL A 48 8.98 10.52 13.78
C VAL A 48 9.67 10.47 12.42
N SER A 49 10.97 10.21 12.38
CA SER A 49 11.70 10.01 11.15
C SER A 49 12.36 8.64 11.11
N ILE A 50 12.22 7.96 9.97
CA ILE A 50 12.83 6.67 9.71
C ILE A 50 14.04 6.90 8.82
N VAL A 51 15.23 6.67 9.38
CA VAL A 51 16.51 6.93 8.72
C VAL A 51 16.98 5.69 7.97
N GLN A 52 17.21 5.85 6.68
CA GLN A 52 17.82 4.88 5.76
C GLN A 52 19.06 5.49 5.11
N ASP A 53 19.86 4.67 4.41
CA ASP A 53 21.12 5.13 3.79
C ASP A 53 20.90 6.25 2.75
N SER A 54 19.85 6.15 1.94
CA SER A 54 19.59 7.07 0.83
C SER A 54 18.40 8.01 1.03
N ALA A 55 17.64 7.86 2.12
CA ALA A 55 16.43 8.63 2.36
C ALA A 55 16.07 8.70 3.86
N VAL A 56 15.31 9.72 4.23
CA VAL A 56 14.67 9.82 5.55
C VAL A 56 13.16 9.97 5.34
N ILE A 57 12.38 9.03 5.87
CA ILE A 57 10.92 9.07 5.79
C ILE A 57 10.39 9.76 7.04
N GLY A 58 9.84 10.96 6.89
CA GLY A 58 9.22 11.74 7.96
C GLY A 58 7.72 11.46 8.08
N LEU A 59 7.28 11.20 9.29
CA LEU A 59 5.90 10.86 9.65
C LEU A 59 5.37 11.88 10.67
N PRO A 60 4.23 12.55 10.40
CA PRO A 60 3.62 13.47 11.36
C PRO A 60 3.20 12.73 12.64
N ARG A 61 3.64 13.21 13.82
CA ARG A 61 3.33 12.52 15.09
C ARG A 61 1.84 12.57 15.41
N ASP A 62 1.14 13.65 15.04
CA ASP A 62 -0.31 13.79 15.25
C ASP A 62 -1.10 12.71 14.48
N VAL A 63 -0.67 12.35 13.27
CA VAL A 63 -1.29 11.28 12.48
C VAL A 63 -1.11 9.93 13.17
N LEU A 64 0.11 9.65 13.65
CA LEU A 64 0.41 8.42 14.40
C LEU A 64 -0.38 8.35 15.72
N GLU A 65 -0.45 9.45 16.46
CA GLU A 65 -1.15 9.52 17.74
C GLU A 65 -2.67 9.36 17.58
N ARG A 66 -3.26 9.94 16.52
CA ARG A 66 -4.67 9.72 16.17
C ARG A 66 -4.94 8.26 15.83
N ALA A 67 -4.09 7.62 15.03
CA ALA A 67 -4.23 6.21 14.72
C ALA A 67 -4.10 5.36 15.99
N ALA A 68 -3.08 5.61 16.81
CA ALA A 68 -2.84 4.88 18.05
C ALA A 68 -4.00 5.05 19.07
N ALA A 69 -4.67 6.21 19.08
CA ALA A 69 -5.84 6.43 19.92
C ALA A 69 -6.99 5.46 19.61
N ILE A 70 -7.17 5.06 18.34
CA ILE A 70 -8.18 4.08 17.92
C ILE A 70 -7.90 2.73 18.57
N ALA A 71 -6.64 2.28 18.56
CA ALA A 71 -6.26 1.02 19.20
C ALA A 71 -6.36 1.10 20.73
N ARG A 72 -6.00 2.22 21.35
CA ARG A 72 -6.13 2.39 22.82
C ARG A 72 -7.58 2.42 23.29
N ALA A 73 -8.52 2.82 22.44
CA ALA A 73 -9.94 2.85 22.77
C ALA A 73 -10.58 1.46 22.85
N ALA A 74 -9.95 0.42 22.30
CA ALA A 74 -10.47 -0.95 22.32
C ALA A 74 -9.35 -1.96 22.60
N PRO A 75 -9.42 -2.76 23.68
CA PRO A 75 -8.34 -3.69 24.04
C PRO A 75 -8.17 -4.84 23.04
N THR A 76 -9.19 -5.13 22.24
CA THR A 76 -9.19 -6.18 21.23
C THR A 76 -9.70 -5.65 19.89
N ALA A 77 -9.27 -6.30 18.81
CA ALA A 77 -9.71 -5.97 17.47
C ALA A 77 -11.24 -6.13 17.33
N PRO A 78 -11.95 -5.14 16.77
CA PRO A 78 -13.35 -5.30 16.39
C PRO A 78 -13.53 -6.46 15.39
N HIS A 79 -14.57 -7.27 15.59
CA HIS A 79 -14.84 -8.44 14.74
C HIS A 79 -15.95 -8.19 13.70
N ASP A 80 -16.89 -7.29 14.00
CA ASP A 80 -18.12 -7.12 13.20
C ASP A 80 -17.98 -6.08 12.08
N ASP A 81 -16.86 -5.35 12.03
CA ASP A 81 -16.62 -4.28 11.07
C ASP A 81 -15.16 -4.32 10.60
N GLU A 82 -14.97 -4.67 9.33
CA GLU A 82 -13.65 -4.80 8.72
C GLU A 82 -12.89 -3.47 8.68
N ALA A 83 -13.57 -2.37 8.37
CA ALA A 83 -12.92 -1.05 8.32
C ALA A 83 -12.44 -0.65 9.71
N ARG A 84 -13.26 -0.90 10.74
CA ARG A 84 -12.88 -0.66 12.14
C ARG A 84 -11.75 -1.58 12.59
N ARG A 85 -11.75 -2.85 12.15
CA ARG A 85 -10.67 -3.80 12.40
C ARG A 85 -9.34 -3.33 11.80
N LEU A 86 -9.35 -2.90 10.54
CA LEU A 86 -8.17 -2.37 9.86
C LEU A 86 -7.65 -1.08 10.51
N ALA A 87 -8.55 -0.18 10.92
CA ALA A 87 -8.18 1.03 11.66
C ALA A 87 -7.55 0.70 13.03
N TRP A 88 -8.06 -0.32 13.73
CA TRP A 88 -7.46 -0.82 14.96
C TRP A 88 -6.06 -1.38 14.72
N ILE A 89 -5.86 -2.18 13.66
CA ILE A 89 -4.54 -2.71 13.26
C ILE A 89 -3.56 -1.57 12.91
N ALA A 90 -4.02 -0.55 12.18
CA ALA A 90 -3.21 0.63 11.91
C ALA A 90 -2.82 1.35 13.21
N GLY A 91 -3.74 1.42 14.18
CA GLY A 91 -3.49 1.99 15.49
C GLY A 91 -2.47 1.23 16.33
N THR A 92 -2.51 -0.11 16.35
CA THR A 92 -1.51 -0.91 17.07
C THR A 92 -0.12 -0.75 16.45
N ARG A 93 -0.03 -0.72 15.12
CA ARG A 93 1.19 -0.42 14.36
C ARG A 93 1.73 0.98 14.65
N ALA A 94 0.85 1.97 14.77
CA ALA A 94 1.22 3.35 15.10
C ALA A 94 1.77 3.45 16.53
N GLN A 95 1.11 2.80 17.48
CA GLN A 95 1.56 2.74 18.87
C GLN A 95 2.96 2.11 18.96
N ALA A 96 3.17 0.95 18.33
CA ALA A 96 4.48 0.28 18.33
C ALA A 96 5.59 1.16 17.72
N LEU A 97 5.26 1.94 16.68
CA LEU A 97 6.21 2.86 16.06
C LEU A 97 6.55 4.06 16.98
N LEU A 98 5.55 4.61 17.66
CA LEU A 98 5.74 5.68 18.66
C LEU A 98 6.60 5.18 19.83
N ASP A 99 6.29 4.00 20.36
CA ASP A 99 7.04 3.38 21.46
C ASP A 99 8.50 3.13 21.05
N ALA A 100 8.73 2.62 19.84
CA ALA A 100 10.09 2.41 19.31
C ALA A 100 10.86 3.74 19.18
N ALA A 101 10.21 4.78 18.65
CA ALA A 101 10.82 6.09 18.47
C ALA A 101 11.11 6.80 19.81
N ASP A 102 10.28 6.59 20.83
CA ASP A 102 10.49 7.15 22.17
C ASP A 102 11.53 6.32 22.96
N ALA A 103 11.64 5.01 22.72
CA ALA A 103 12.61 4.11 23.36
C ALA A 103 14.07 4.34 22.90
N THR A 104 14.28 4.81 21.66
CA THR A 104 15.62 5.13 21.13
C THR A 104 16.31 6.33 21.79
N GLY A 105 15.68 6.93 22.81
CA GLY A 105 16.15 8.15 23.45
C GLY A 105 15.93 9.39 22.57
N ALA A 106 16.31 10.57 23.07
CA ALA A 106 16.10 11.86 22.40
C ALA A 106 16.99 12.08 21.15
N THR A 107 17.23 11.05 20.34
CA THR A 107 17.90 11.19 19.05
C THR A 107 16.97 11.96 18.13
N ARG A 108 17.27 13.25 17.95
CA ARG A 108 16.53 14.14 17.07
C ARG A 108 17.27 14.26 15.75
N ASP A 109 16.55 14.17 14.64
CA ASP A 109 17.12 14.50 13.34
C ASP A 109 17.22 16.02 13.13
N ARG A 110 17.67 16.43 11.94
CA ARG A 110 17.80 17.84 11.55
C ARG A 110 16.47 18.61 11.49
N PHE A 111 15.34 17.93 11.51
CA PHE A 111 13.99 18.50 11.50
C PHE A 111 13.37 18.53 12.90
N GLY A 112 14.09 18.03 13.92
CA GLY A 112 13.57 17.90 15.28
C GLY A 112 12.62 16.72 15.46
N CYS A 113 12.60 15.75 14.54
CA CYS A 113 11.82 14.52 14.68
C CYS A 113 12.56 13.48 15.52
N ASN A 114 11.84 12.61 16.21
CA ASN A 114 12.42 11.43 16.84
C ASN A 114 12.93 10.48 15.75
N ALA A 115 14.24 10.29 15.67
CA ALA A 115 14.88 9.53 14.62
C ALA A 115 15.01 8.05 15.02
N LEU A 116 14.51 7.18 14.16
CA LEU A 116 14.55 5.73 14.29
C LEU A 116 15.33 5.17 13.09
N ALA A 117 16.35 4.34 13.35
CA ALA A 117 17.02 3.65 12.24
C ALA A 117 16.05 2.64 11.60
N TYR A 118 16.07 2.45 10.28
CA TYR A 118 15.14 1.54 9.61
C TYR A 118 15.09 0.13 10.21
N LYS A 119 16.24 -0.41 10.61
CA LYS A 119 16.35 -1.74 11.27
C LYS A 119 15.69 -1.82 12.65
N GLN A 120 15.37 -0.68 13.27
CA GLN A 120 14.70 -0.58 14.57
C GLN A 120 13.20 -0.36 14.41
N VAL A 121 12.69 -0.17 13.19
CA VAL A 121 11.26 -0.06 12.92
C VAL A 121 10.61 -1.44 13.12
N PRO A 122 9.55 -1.56 13.93
CA PRO A 122 8.79 -2.79 14.02
C PRO A 122 8.27 -3.22 12.65
N ALA A 123 8.47 -4.49 12.27
CA ALA A 123 8.19 -4.97 10.91
C ALA A 123 6.74 -4.68 10.47
N ASP A 124 5.76 -4.88 11.35
CA ASP A 124 4.36 -4.60 11.06
C ASP A 124 4.05 -3.10 10.90
N SER A 125 4.81 -2.23 11.56
CA SER A 125 4.67 -0.78 11.42
C SER A 125 5.06 -0.29 10.02
N LEU A 126 5.89 -1.04 9.27
CA LEU A 126 6.22 -0.71 7.89
C LEU A 126 4.99 -0.70 6.97
N TYR A 127 3.96 -1.50 7.25
CA TYR A 127 2.70 -1.43 6.50
C TYR A 127 1.96 -0.11 6.73
N LEU A 128 2.02 0.45 7.94
CA LEU A 128 1.49 1.78 8.21
C LEU A 128 2.32 2.86 7.50
N VAL A 129 3.65 2.73 7.49
CA VAL A 129 4.53 3.64 6.73
C VAL A 129 4.16 3.64 5.24
N GLY A 130 3.95 2.45 4.66
CA GLY A 130 3.49 2.31 3.28
C GLY A 130 2.11 2.93 3.04
N ASP A 131 1.20 2.84 4.00
CA ASP A 131 -0.12 3.49 3.93
C ASP A 131 -0.02 5.02 3.94
N LEU A 132 0.81 5.58 4.83
CA LEU A 132 1.04 7.03 4.91
C LEU A 132 1.72 7.58 3.64
N LEU A 133 2.62 6.81 3.03
CA LEU A 133 3.20 7.13 1.71
C LEU A 133 2.12 7.10 0.62
N ALA A 134 1.25 6.09 0.61
CA ALA A 134 0.18 5.94 -0.38
C ALA A 134 -0.89 7.03 -0.29
N HIS A 135 -1.07 7.64 0.89
CA HIS A 135 -1.98 8.76 1.10
C HIS A 135 -1.31 10.14 1.04
N GLY A 136 0.00 10.21 0.72
CA GLY A 136 0.73 11.47 0.65
C GLY A 136 0.94 12.17 1.99
N GLN A 137 0.73 11.46 3.10
CA GLN A 137 0.83 12.00 4.47
C GLN A 137 2.25 11.95 5.02
N ALA A 138 3.13 11.16 4.41
CA ALA A 138 4.55 11.13 4.73
C ALA A 138 5.34 12.14 3.88
N ALA A 139 6.42 12.66 4.47
CA ALA A 139 7.45 13.41 3.76
C ALA A 139 8.67 12.51 3.52
N VAL A 140 9.39 12.70 2.42
CA VAL A 140 10.63 11.95 2.16
C VAL A 140 11.74 12.95 1.89
N TRP A 141 12.72 13.00 2.79
CA TRP A 141 13.92 13.81 2.62
C TRP A 141 15.02 13.00 1.94
N LEU A 142 15.66 13.61 0.94
CA LEU A 142 16.76 13.04 0.17
C LEU A 142 18.07 13.72 0.56
N PRO A 143 18.95 13.06 1.35
CA PRO A 143 20.18 13.68 1.82
C PRO A 143 21.13 14.10 0.68
N ALA A 144 21.21 13.31 -0.39
CA ALA A 144 22.12 13.55 -1.51
C ALA A 144 21.80 14.84 -2.28
N SER A 145 20.51 15.17 -2.43
CA SER A 145 20.03 16.35 -3.14
C SER A 145 19.54 17.47 -2.20
N ALA A 146 19.63 17.26 -0.89
CA ALA A 146 19.20 18.18 0.16
C ALA A 146 17.79 18.79 -0.09
N ARG A 147 16.84 17.93 -0.49
CA ARG A 147 15.46 18.33 -0.80
C ARG A 147 14.45 17.30 -0.31
N PHE A 148 13.18 17.70 -0.25
CA PHE A 148 12.07 16.76 -0.17
C PHE A 148 11.76 16.17 -1.56
N ALA A 149 11.43 14.89 -1.61
CA ALA A 149 10.90 14.26 -2.80
C ALA A 149 9.49 14.79 -3.09
N ALA A 150 9.22 15.15 -4.35
CA ALA A 150 7.91 15.63 -4.76
C ALA A 150 6.86 14.49 -4.79
N THR A 151 7.28 13.31 -5.24
CA THR A 151 6.39 12.17 -5.44
C THR A 151 7.05 10.85 -5.08
N VAL A 152 6.20 9.87 -4.75
CA VAL A 152 6.56 8.45 -4.66
C VAL A 152 5.84 7.68 -5.76
N GLU A 153 6.57 6.82 -6.46
CA GLU A 153 6.02 5.80 -7.35
C GLU A 153 5.68 4.55 -6.52
N ILE A 154 4.46 4.05 -6.70
CA ILE A 154 3.96 2.85 -6.05
C ILE A 154 3.67 1.81 -7.12
N ARG A 155 4.40 0.70 -7.06
CA ARG A 155 4.20 -0.46 -7.93
C ARG A 155 3.66 -1.62 -7.12
N ARG A 156 2.61 -2.27 -7.63
CA ARG A 156 2.04 -3.48 -7.05
C ARG A 156 2.30 -4.62 -8.01
N ASP A 157 2.97 -5.65 -7.52
CA ASP A 157 3.28 -6.85 -8.27
C ASP A 157 2.39 -7.99 -7.73
N ASN A 158 1.70 -8.69 -8.62
CA ASN A 158 0.74 -9.75 -8.34
C ASN A 158 -0.27 -9.44 -7.20
N PRO A 159 -1.15 -8.44 -7.38
CA PRO A 159 -2.15 -8.09 -6.36
C PRO A 159 -3.23 -9.17 -6.15
N GLN A 160 -3.28 -10.22 -7.00
CA GLN A 160 -4.23 -11.34 -6.92
C GLN A 160 -3.61 -12.64 -6.37
N CYS A 161 -2.43 -12.52 -5.74
CA CYS A 161 -1.70 -13.52 -4.93
C CYS A 161 -2.51 -14.55 -4.11
N GLN A 162 -3.78 -14.31 -3.77
CA GLN A 162 -4.64 -15.34 -3.15
C GLN A 162 -4.83 -16.60 -4.02
N ARG A 163 -4.37 -16.57 -5.28
CA ARG A 163 -4.43 -17.69 -6.23
C ARG A 163 -3.15 -17.87 -7.06
N GLY A 164 -2.01 -17.36 -6.59
CA GLY A 164 -0.77 -17.32 -7.37
C GLY A 164 0.45 -17.04 -6.50
N PRO A 165 1.62 -16.66 -7.05
CA PRO A 165 2.82 -16.41 -6.24
C PRO A 165 2.63 -15.29 -5.19
N MET A 166 3.64 -15.03 -4.37
CA MET A 166 3.62 -13.90 -3.43
C MET A 166 3.32 -12.58 -4.16
N GLY A 167 2.46 -11.75 -3.57
CA GLY A 167 2.21 -10.39 -4.03
C GLY A 167 3.02 -9.37 -3.23
N SER A 168 3.40 -8.27 -3.85
CA SER A 168 4.23 -7.23 -3.21
C SER A 168 3.86 -5.81 -3.61
N VAL A 169 4.31 -4.86 -2.80
CA VAL A 169 4.23 -3.43 -3.08
C VAL A 169 5.61 -2.81 -2.91
N ALA A 170 6.08 -2.11 -3.94
CA ALA A 170 7.33 -1.36 -3.92
C ALA A 170 7.06 0.14 -3.95
N TYR A 171 7.76 0.87 -3.08
CA TYR A 171 7.71 2.33 -2.97
C TYR A 171 9.08 2.88 -3.34
N ARG A 172 9.11 3.80 -4.31
CA ARG A 172 10.36 4.40 -4.81
C ARG A 172 10.17 5.89 -5.03
N VAL A 173 11.20 6.70 -4.79
CA VAL A 173 11.18 8.10 -5.26
C VAL A 173 11.23 8.09 -6.77
N ASP A 174 10.30 8.80 -7.42
CA ASP A 174 10.11 8.71 -8.87
C ASP A 174 11.31 9.23 -9.66
N ASP A 175 11.81 10.42 -9.32
CA ASP A 175 12.88 11.11 -10.05
C ASP A 175 14.22 10.34 -10.00
N GLU A 176 14.55 9.82 -8.82
CA GLU A 176 15.88 9.26 -8.51
C GLU A 176 15.86 7.72 -8.48
N LYS A 177 14.68 7.11 -8.61
CA LYS A 177 14.44 5.67 -8.49
C LYS A 177 14.98 5.04 -7.19
N THR A 178 15.21 5.87 -6.17
CA THR A 178 15.65 5.51 -4.83
C THR A 178 14.60 4.61 -4.15
N PRO A 179 14.94 3.36 -3.77
CA PRO A 179 14.01 2.49 -3.07
C PRO A 179 13.77 3.03 -1.65
N LEU A 180 12.51 3.07 -1.23
CA LEU A 180 12.09 3.48 0.11
C LEU A 180 11.60 2.30 0.93
N LEU A 181 10.76 1.47 0.33
CA LEU A 181 10.09 0.39 1.04
C LEU A 181 9.67 -0.72 0.08
N PHE A 182 9.75 -1.95 0.54
CA PHE A 182 9.21 -3.12 -0.12
C PHE A 182 8.41 -3.94 0.89
N LEU A 183 7.15 -4.20 0.58
CA LEU A 183 6.22 -4.93 1.45
C LEU A 183 5.68 -6.17 0.74
N VAL A 184 5.55 -7.25 1.49
CA VAL A 184 4.77 -8.42 1.05
C VAL A 184 3.30 -8.09 1.24
N ALA A 185 2.54 -8.01 0.15
CA ALA A 185 1.11 -7.73 0.22
C ALA A 185 0.32 -8.96 0.68
N CYS A 186 0.79 -10.14 0.29
CA CYS A 186 0.08 -11.40 0.46
C CYS A 186 0.93 -12.60 0.02
N VAL A 187 0.65 -13.73 0.63
CA VAL A 187 1.24 -15.05 0.34
C VAL A 187 0.12 -16.07 0.15
N THR A 188 0.40 -17.18 -0.52
CA THR A 188 -0.52 -18.31 -0.68
C THR A 188 -0.77 -19.04 0.63
#